data_AF-X1DKR3-F1
#
_entry.id   AF-X1DKR3-F1
#
_cell.length_a   1.000
_cell.length_b   1.000
_cell.length_c   1.000
_cell.angle_alpha   90.00
_cell.angle_beta   90.00
_cell.angle_gamma   90.00
#
_symmetry.space_group_name_H-M   'P 1'
#
loop_
_entity.id
_entity.type
_entity.pdbx_description
1 polymer ?
#
loop_
_entity_poly.entity_id
_entity_poly.type
_entity_poly.pdbx_seq_one_letter_code
_entity_poly.pdbx_strand_id
1 'polypeptide(L)'
;MKLKYGKEEIRLPIEDKNIIKILNLEKQEVLSNPENKLRELLKNPIGCPSLRELIFQKKASKILIIVNDVTRPTPYEIILPSLLDELHHIGIKKENIIFMVATGIHRSNSQEEIKE
;
A
#
# COMPACT_ATOMS: atom_id res chain seq x y z
N MET A 1 -13.03 -13.57 25.61
CA MET A 1 -12.37 -13.30 24.31
C MET A 1 -12.21 -11.80 24.11
N LYS A 2 -11.13 -11.32 23.47
CA LYS A 2 -10.95 -9.90 23.11
C LYS A 2 -11.35 -9.67 21.66
N LEU A 3 -12.07 -8.60 21.36
CA LEU A 3 -12.46 -8.21 20.01
C LEU A 3 -12.14 -6.74 19.76
N LYS A 4 -11.66 -6.42 18.55
CA LYS A 4 -11.49 -5.03 18.10
C LYS A 4 -12.86 -4.36 17.98
N TYR A 5 -12.99 -3.15 18.51
CA TYR A 5 -14.20 -2.34 18.47
C TYR A 5 -13.86 -0.86 18.37
N GLY A 6 -14.04 -0.27 17.17
CA GLY A 6 -13.59 1.10 16.90
C GLY A 6 -12.08 1.24 17.11
N LYS A 7 -11.68 2.14 18.02
CA LYS A 7 -10.27 2.33 18.41
C LYS A 7 -9.84 1.51 19.63
N GLU A 8 -10.75 0.70 20.19
CA GLU A 8 -10.54 -0.03 21.44
C GLU A 8 -10.65 -1.55 21.25
N GLU A 9 -10.41 -2.28 22.33
CA GLU A 9 -10.72 -3.71 22.44
C GLU A 9 -11.77 -3.94 23.52
N ILE A 10 -12.79 -4.73 23.21
CA ILE A 10 -13.79 -5.17 24.18
C ILE A 10 -13.53 -6.61 24.60
N ARG A 11 -13.81 -6.93 25.87
CA ARG A 11 -13.77 -8.30 26.39
C ARG A 11 -15.17 -8.88 26.43
N LEU A 12 -15.40 -9.95 25.67
CA LEU A 12 -16.62 -10.74 25.76
C LEU A 12 -16.49 -11.82 26.85
N PRO A 13 -17.38 -11.84 27.86
CA PRO A 13 -17.42 -12.85 28.90
C PRO A 13 -18.23 -14.07 28.42
N ILE A 14 -17.64 -14.86 27.53
CA ILE A 14 -18.21 -16.14 27.07
C ILE A 14 -17.45 -17.26 27.76
N GLU A 15 -18.17 -18.20 28.38
CA GLU A 15 -17.56 -19.40 28.96
C GLU A 15 -17.04 -20.34 27.86
N ASP A 16 -15.87 -20.94 28.07
CA ASP A 16 -15.20 -21.78 27.07
C ASP A 16 -16.06 -22.97 26.62
N LYS A 17 -16.92 -23.50 27.50
CA LYS A 17 -17.86 -24.59 27.18
C LYS A 17 -18.85 -24.23 26.06
N ASN A 18 -19.07 -22.94 25.83
CA ASN A 18 -19.94 -22.42 24.79
C ASN A 18 -19.18 -22.08 23.49
N ILE A 19 -17.87 -22.31 23.44
CA ILE A 19 -17.01 -21.98 22.28
C ILE A 19 -16.66 -23.27 21.53
N ILE A 20 -17.20 -23.42 20.31
CA ILE A 20 -16.88 -24.57 19.44
C ILE A 20 -15.48 -24.42 18.83
N LYS A 21 -15.15 -23.23 18.30
CA LYS A 21 -13.86 -22.93 17.68
C LYS A 21 -13.63 -21.42 17.57
N ILE A 22 -12.37 -20.99 17.65
CA ILE A 22 -11.94 -19.63 17.32
C ILE A 22 -11.20 -19.70 15.98
N LEU A 23 -11.66 -18.92 14.99
CA LEU A 23 -11.04 -18.82 13.68
C LEU A 23 -10.16 -17.56 13.63
N ASN A 24 -8.84 -17.75 13.67
CA ASN A 24 -7.86 -16.68 13.53
C ASN A 24 -7.18 -16.78 12.17
N LEU A 25 -6.62 -15.65 11.71
CA LEU A 25 -5.71 -15.64 10.57
C LEU A 25 -4.46 -16.46 10.90
N GLU A 26 -3.94 -17.16 9.90
CA GLU A 26 -2.60 -17.75 10.01
C GLU A 26 -1.56 -16.66 10.15
N LYS A 27 -0.56 -16.89 10.99
CA LYS A 27 0.55 -15.95 11.15
C LYS A 27 1.35 -15.94 9.85
N GLN A 28 1.50 -14.75 9.27
CA GLN A 28 2.42 -14.53 8.17
C GLN A 28 3.75 -14.03 8.70
N GLU A 29 4.84 -14.38 8.02
CA GLU A 29 6.15 -13.81 8.31
C GLU A 29 6.12 -12.31 8.02
N VAL A 30 6.45 -11.51 9.03
CA VAL A 30 6.55 -10.06 8.89
C VAL A 30 7.90 -9.73 8.27
N LEU A 31 7.89 -8.92 7.21
CA LEU A 31 9.12 -8.41 6.62
C LEU A 31 9.89 -7.55 7.63
N SER A 32 11.14 -7.92 7.91
CA SER A 32 12.01 -7.18 8.84
C SER A 32 12.44 -5.81 8.30
N ASN A 33 12.58 -5.69 6.98
CA ASN A 33 12.84 -4.42 6.30
C ASN A 33 12.02 -4.32 4.99
N PRO A 34 10.75 -3.88 5.09
CA PRO A 34 9.85 -3.77 3.95
C PRO A 34 10.38 -2.86 2.83
N GLU A 35 11.04 -1.77 3.18
CA GLU A 35 11.56 -0.76 2.26
C GLU A 35 12.66 -1.33 1.36
N ASN A 36 13.65 -1.99 1.96
CA ASN A 36 14.72 -2.64 1.19
C ASN A 36 14.16 -3.74 0.31
N LYS A 37 13.20 -4.53 0.83
CA LYS A 37 12.58 -5.57 0.02
C LYS A 37 11.83 -5.01 -1.18
N LEU A 38 11.13 -3.89 -0.99
CA LEU A 38 10.44 -3.20 -2.07
C LEU A 38 11.41 -2.65 -3.14
N ARG A 39 12.53 -2.03 -2.73
CA ARG A 39 13.57 -1.54 -3.65
C ARG A 39 14.14 -2.68 -4.51
N GLU A 40 14.36 -3.87 -3.93
CA GLU A 40 14.80 -5.04 -4.69
C GLU A 40 13.76 -5.49 -5.72
N LEU A 41 12.48 -5.53 -5.33
CA LEU A 41 11.37 -5.96 -6.18
C LEU A 41 11.12 -4.98 -7.33
N LEU A 42 11.29 -3.68 -7.12
CA LEU A 42 11.17 -2.67 -8.18
C LEU A 42 12.26 -2.84 -9.27
N LYS A 43 13.46 -3.27 -8.87
CA LYS A 43 14.57 -3.57 -9.79
C LYS A 43 14.41 -4.91 -10.51
N ASN A 44 13.80 -5.89 -9.84
CA ASN A 44 13.62 -7.25 -10.34
C ASN A 44 12.12 -7.63 -10.27
N PRO A 45 11.29 -7.05 -11.15
CA PRO A 45 9.85 -7.32 -11.15
C PRO A 45 9.53 -8.76 -11.52
N ILE A 46 8.36 -9.24 -11.07
CA ILE A 46 7.91 -10.61 -11.31
C ILE A 46 7.04 -10.64 -12.57
N GLY A 47 7.49 -11.37 -13.60
CA GLY A 47 6.67 -11.68 -14.78
C GLY A 47 6.38 -10.49 -15.71
N CYS A 48 7.08 -9.37 -15.57
CA CYS A 48 6.94 -8.21 -16.45
C CYS A 48 8.27 -7.42 -16.59
N PRO A 49 8.39 -6.52 -17.58
CA PRO A 49 9.54 -5.63 -17.67
C PRO A 49 9.59 -4.63 -16.51
N SER A 50 10.80 -4.18 -16.18
CA SER A 50 11.04 -3.13 -15.18
C SER A 50 10.40 -1.80 -15.57
N LEU A 51 10.19 -0.93 -14.59
CA LEU A 51 9.71 0.44 -14.84
C LEU A 51 10.62 1.19 -15.81
N ARG A 52 11.95 1.02 -15.68
CA ARG A 52 12.94 1.61 -16.59
C ARG A 52 12.71 1.17 -18.03
N GLU A 53 12.56 -0.13 -18.26
CA GLU A 53 12.33 -0.67 -19.60
C GLU A 53 11.01 -0.18 -20.19
N LEU A 54 9.93 -0.20 -19.41
CA LEU A 54 8.62 0.27 -19.84
C LEU A 54 8.64 1.76 -20.22
N ILE A 55 9.27 2.60 -19.40
CA ILE A 55 9.38 4.04 -19.63
C ILE A 55 10.20 4.30 -20.90
N PHE A 56 11.33 3.62 -21.08
CA PHE A 56 12.18 3.78 -22.25
C PHE A 56 11.47 3.33 -23.54
N GLN A 57 10.87 2.12 -23.53
CA GLN A 57 10.16 1.57 -24.68
C GLN A 57 8.97 2.44 -25.11
N LYS A 58 8.22 2.96 -24.14
CA LYS A 58 7.06 3.83 -24.41
C LYS A 58 7.42 5.29 -24.65
N LYS A 59 8.69 5.67 -24.48
CA LYS A 59 9.14 7.07 -24.47
C LYS A 59 8.28 7.92 -23.52
N ALA A 60 7.92 7.34 -22.37
CA ALA A 60 7.00 7.96 -21.43
C ALA A 60 7.70 9.11 -20.70
N SER A 61 7.11 10.30 -20.79
CA SER A 61 7.60 11.50 -20.11
C SER A 61 6.72 11.94 -18.95
N LYS A 62 5.48 11.44 -18.87
CA LYS A 62 4.51 11.69 -17.79
C LYS A 62 4.03 10.37 -17.19
N ILE A 63 3.96 10.31 -15.87
CA ILE A 63 3.59 9.13 -15.10
C ILE A 63 2.36 9.46 -14.26
N LEU A 64 1.31 8.64 -14.40
CA LEU A 64 0.16 8.67 -13.50
C LEU A 64 0.29 7.51 -12.51
N ILE A 65 0.30 7.82 -11.21
CA ILE A 65 0.29 6.84 -10.13
C ILE A 65 -1.11 6.82 -9.53
N ILE A 66 -1.78 5.68 -9.64
CA ILE A 66 -3.08 5.46 -9.03
C ILE A 66 -2.85 4.98 -7.60
N VAL A 67 -3.45 5.67 -6.63
CA VAL A 67 -3.40 5.33 -5.21
C VAL A 67 -4.81 5.02 -4.70
N ASN A 68 -4.96 4.03 -3.84
CA ASN A 68 -6.20 3.76 -3.10
C ASN A 68 -6.60 4.95 -2.24
N ASP A 69 -7.91 5.09 -2.01
CA ASP A 69 -8.47 6.01 -1.02
C ASP A 69 -8.15 5.60 0.44
N VAL A 70 -8.53 6.46 1.39
CA VAL A 70 -8.28 6.26 2.83
C VAL A 70 -9.02 5.08 3.46
N THR A 71 -9.94 4.44 2.74
CA THR A 71 -10.62 3.24 3.26
C THR A 71 -9.73 2.00 3.17
N ARG A 72 -8.55 2.12 2.53
CA ARG A 72 -7.57 1.04 2.39
C ARG A 72 -6.34 1.31 3.26
N PRO A 73 -5.92 0.35 4.11
CA PRO A 73 -4.73 0.48 4.94
C PRO A 73 -3.45 0.24 4.11
N THR A 74 -3.25 1.03 3.04
CA THR A 74 -2.10 0.90 2.15
C THR A 74 -0.91 1.64 2.78
N PRO A 75 0.25 0.99 2.98
CA PRO A 75 1.38 1.61 3.67
C PRO A 75 2.18 2.53 2.72
N TYR A 76 1.62 3.70 2.38
CA TYR A 76 2.24 4.61 1.42
C TYR A 76 3.59 5.17 1.87
N GLU A 77 3.78 5.37 3.17
CA GLU A 77 5.07 5.77 3.75
C GLU A 77 6.21 4.78 3.42
N ILE A 78 5.89 3.51 3.17
CA ILE A 78 6.86 2.50 2.74
C ILE A 78 6.95 2.46 1.21
N ILE A 79 5.80 2.54 0.54
CA ILE A 79 5.69 2.28 -0.91
C ILE A 79 6.14 3.48 -1.75
N LEU A 80 5.59 4.66 -1.49
CA LEU A 80 5.76 5.83 -2.35
C LEU A 80 7.21 6.34 -2.38
N PRO A 81 7.94 6.45 -1.25
CA PRO A 81 9.33 6.91 -1.31
C PRO A 81 10.20 6.03 -2.23
N SER A 82 10.14 4.71 -2.05
CA SER A 82 10.93 3.77 -2.87
C SER A 82 10.55 3.82 -4.35
N LEU A 83 9.26 3.98 -4.68
CA LEU A 83 8.79 4.11 -6.05
C LEU A 83 9.24 5.43 -6.69
N LEU A 84 9.11 6.55 -5.97
CA LEU A 84 9.50 7.87 -6.45
C LEU A 84 11.01 7.98 -6.64
N ASP A 85 11.80 7.39 -5.75
CA ASP A 85 13.27 7.30 -5.89
C ASP A 85 13.66 6.57 -7.18
N GLU A 86 13.02 5.43 -7.48
CA GLU A 86 13.28 4.66 -8.70
C GLU A 86 12.92 5.46 -9.95
N LEU A 87 11.75 6.12 -9.97
CA LEU A 87 11.33 6.98 -11.08
C LEU A 87 12.29 8.16 -11.29
N HIS A 88 12.75 8.78 -10.20
CA HIS A 88 13.73 9.85 -10.24
C HIS A 88 15.08 9.37 -10.80
N HIS A 89 15.55 8.19 -10.40
CA HIS A 89 16.76 7.55 -10.94
C HIS A 89 16.66 7.20 -12.44
N ILE A 90 15.45 7.00 -12.95
CA ILE A 90 15.19 6.81 -14.39
C ILE A 90 15.17 8.16 -15.14
N GLY A 91 15.13 9.28 -14.43
CA GLY A 91 15.12 10.64 -15.00
C GLY A 91 13.73 11.26 -15.11
N ILE A 92 12.70 10.67 -14.49
CA ILE A 92 11.38 11.28 -14.41
C ILE A 92 11.41 12.40 -13.37
N LYS A 93 11.08 13.61 -13.82
CA LYS A 93 11.00 14.78 -12.94
C LYS A 93 9.68 14.78 -12.15
N LYS A 94 9.69 15.35 -10.95
CA LYS A 94 8.54 15.39 -10.04
C LYS A 94 7.31 16.03 -10.69
N GLU A 95 7.49 17.10 -11.47
CA GLU A 95 6.43 17.82 -12.18
C GLU A 95 5.70 16.97 -13.24
N ASN A 96 6.31 15.85 -13.64
CA ASN A 96 5.73 14.90 -14.59
C ASN A 96 5.01 13.73 -13.91
N ILE A 97 4.98 13.69 -12.58
CA ILE A 97 4.30 12.66 -11.80
C ILE A 97 2.97 13.24 -11.29
N ILE A 98 1.89 12.55 -11.61
CA ILE A 98 0.54 12.90 -11.19
C ILE A 98 0.01 11.75 -10.34
N PHE A 99 -0.67 12.09 -9.24
CA PHE A 99 -1.39 11.12 -8.43
C PHE A 99 -2.88 11.18 -8.73
N MET A 100 -3.54 10.02 -8.78
CA MET A 100 -4.99 9.91 -8.83
C MET A 100 -5.46 8.99 -7.72
N VAL A 101 -6.31 9.52 -6.85
CA VAL A 101 -6.94 8.72 -5.79
C VAL A 101 -8.13 7.96 -6.37
N ALA A 102 -8.06 6.63 -6.32
CA ALA A 102 -9.07 5.72 -6.82
C ALA A 102 -10.19 5.52 -5.79
N THR A 103 -11.12 6.47 -5.73
CA THR A 103 -12.27 6.43 -4.81
C THR A 103 -13.35 5.43 -5.24
N GLY A 104 -13.38 5.04 -6.52
CA GLY A 104 -14.47 4.23 -7.06
C GLY A 104 -15.83 4.91 -6.85
N ILE A 105 -16.74 4.25 -6.13
CA ILE A 105 -18.06 4.81 -5.78
C ILE A 105 -18.06 5.56 -4.44
N HIS A 106 -16.94 5.61 -3.72
CA HIS A 106 -16.84 6.33 -2.46
C HIS A 106 -16.81 7.84 -2.69
N ARG A 107 -17.11 8.59 -1.63
CA ARG A 107 -16.90 10.05 -1.64
C ARG A 107 -15.42 10.37 -1.83
N SER A 108 -15.15 11.57 -2.33
CA SER A 108 -13.79 12.12 -2.33
C SER A 108 -13.21 12.21 -0.92
N ASN A 109 -11.89 12.05 -0.83
CA ASN A 109 -11.16 12.27 0.40
C ASN A 109 -11.11 13.76 0.75
N SER A 110 -11.12 14.06 2.05
CA SER A 110 -10.83 15.41 2.53
C SER A 110 -9.35 15.73 2.40
N GLN A 111 -8.99 17.01 2.58
CA GLN A 111 -7.58 17.42 2.54
C GLN A 111 -6.80 16.91 3.75
N GLU A 112 -7.47 16.74 4.90
CA GLU A 112 -6.90 16.16 6.11
C GLU A 112 -6.61 14.69 5.89
N GLU A 113 -7.56 13.94 5.33
CA GLU A 113 -7.42 12.52 5.00
C GLU A 113 -6.28 12.23 4.01
N ILE A 114 -5.96 13.17 3.11
CA ILE A 114 -4.84 13.03 2.17
C ILE A 114 -3.48 13.33 2.84
N LYS A 115 -3.49 14.11 3.93
CA LYS A 115 -2.26 14.50 4.66
C LYS A 115 -1.88 13.53 5.77
N GLU A 116 -2.84 12.77 6.28
CA GLU A 116 -2.61 11.66 7.21
C GLU A 116 -1.87 10.49 6.54
#